data_AF-A0A150NVJ8-F1
#
_entry.id   AF-A0A150NVJ8-F1
#
_cell.length_a   1.000
_cell.length_b   1.000
_cell.length_c   1.000
_cell.angle_alpha   90.00
_cell.angle_beta   90.00
_cell.angle_gamma   90.00
#
_symmetry.space_group_name_H-M   'P 1'
#
loop_
_entity.id
_entity.type
_entity.pdbx_description
1 polymer ?
#
loop_
_entity_poly.entity_id
_entity_poly.type
_entity_poly.pdbx_seq_one_letter_code
_entity_poly.pdbx_strand_id
1 'polypeptide(L)'
;MAACGNTTTEKATTQSSTETSQKANAETTYPLTVKTYDAKGNEVEQVFDKAPEKVITNNLSTTEILLELGLKDKIAGMLNPDNAVTDKYKEAIATIPQIGDKKTVSQETVLSYEPDAVMGRNMMFSEKSLGTVSTWNENKIPVYTQKASLSTIQQDLGNIVEDVKNLGMIFNVQDKANEYAAQLQTKIDAVKKANPASQGEKKRL
;
A
#
# COMPACT_ATOMS: atom_id res chain seq x y z
N MET A 1 -7.03 0.56 75.44
CA MET A 1 -7.77 -0.70 75.70
C MET A 1 -8.45 -1.06 74.39
N ALA A 2 -7.80 -1.76 73.47
CA ALA A 2 -7.61 -3.22 73.41
C ALA A 2 -8.92 -3.98 73.18
N ALA A 3 -9.12 -4.47 71.95
CA ALA A 3 -9.63 -5.83 71.68
C ALA A 3 -9.43 -6.18 70.18
N CYS A 4 -8.60 -7.19 69.94
CA CYS A 4 -8.39 -7.88 68.66
C CYS A 4 -9.48 -8.95 68.43
N GLY A 5 -9.66 -9.39 67.18
CA GLY A 5 -10.40 -10.62 66.86
C GLY A 5 -10.32 -10.97 65.37
N ASN A 6 -9.42 -11.89 65.03
CA ASN A 6 -9.02 -12.35 63.70
C ASN A 6 -10.00 -13.41 63.14
N THR A 7 -10.24 -13.46 61.82
CA THR A 7 -10.32 -14.74 61.05
C THR A 7 -10.44 -14.52 59.54
N THR A 8 -9.54 -15.17 58.82
CA THR A 8 -9.41 -15.31 57.37
C THR A 8 -10.58 -16.10 56.75
N THR A 9 -11.06 -15.70 55.58
CA THR A 9 -11.56 -16.65 54.56
C THR A 9 -11.37 -16.08 53.17
N GLU A 10 -10.51 -16.71 52.37
CA GLU A 10 -10.43 -16.55 50.93
C GLU A 10 -11.78 -16.91 50.29
N LYS A 11 -12.21 -16.10 49.32
CA LYS A 11 -13.20 -16.54 48.34
C LYS A 11 -12.77 -16.07 46.96
N ALA A 12 -12.27 -17.03 46.19
CA ALA A 12 -12.16 -16.93 44.74
C ALA A 12 -13.52 -16.55 44.14
N THR A 13 -13.53 -15.59 43.21
CA THR A 13 -14.61 -15.47 42.24
C THR A 13 -13.99 -15.24 40.87
N THR A 14 -14.30 -16.18 40.01
CA THR A 14 -13.86 -16.36 38.63
C THR A 14 -14.46 -15.30 37.70
N GLN A 15 -13.65 -14.92 36.72
CA GLN A 15 -13.92 -14.19 35.47
C GLN A 15 -15.38 -13.95 35.06
N SER A 16 -15.65 -12.69 34.72
CA SER A 16 -16.27 -12.40 33.43
C SER A 16 -15.56 -11.20 32.82
N SER A 17 -14.37 -11.46 32.27
CA SER A 17 -13.74 -10.55 31.32
C SER A 17 -14.57 -10.63 30.05
N THR A 18 -15.51 -9.71 29.88
CA THR A 18 -15.97 -9.33 28.55
C THR A 18 -14.78 -8.69 27.84
N GLU A 19 -13.92 -9.52 27.26
CA GLU A 19 -13.06 -9.11 26.15
C GLU A 19 -13.99 -8.83 24.98
N THR A 20 -14.57 -7.64 24.97
CA THR A 20 -14.96 -7.04 23.71
C THR A 20 -13.64 -6.72 23.02
N SER A 21 -13.13 -7.65 22.22
CA SER A 21 -12.16 -7.33 21.18
C SER A 21 -12.85 -6.40 20.18
N GLN A 22 -12.96 -5.13 20.57
CA GLN A 22 -13.20 -4.05 19.63
C GLN A 22 -11.91 -3.98 18.80
N LYS A 23 -11.93 -4.67 17.66
CA LYS A 23 -11.06 -4.32 16.54
C LYS A 23 -11.44 -2.88 16.21
N ALA A 24 -10.73 -1.92 16.80
CA ALA A 24 -10.88 -0.52 16.48
C ALA A 24 -10.45 -0.40 15.02
N ASN A 25 -11.44 -0.43 14.14
CA ASN A 25 -11.29 -0.08 12.75
C ASN A 25 -10.97 1.41 12.75
N ALA A 26 -9.68 1.73 12.79
CA ALA A 26 -9.24 3.11 12.75
C ALA A 26 -9.55 3.63 11.35
N GLU A 27 -10.65 4.36 11.19
CA GLU A 27 -10.90 5.16 9.99
C GLU A 27 -9.72 6.11 9.76
N THR A 28 -9.34 6.32 8.50
CA THR A 28 -8.32 7.29 8.15
C THR A 28 -8.83 8.70 8.44
N THR A 29 -8.08 9.44 9.24
CA THR A 29 -8.29 10.89 9.38
C THR A 29 -7.55 11.62 8.26
N TYR A 30 -8.25 12.50 7.55
CA TYR A 30 -7.68 13.35 6.52
C TYR A 30 -7.61 14.83 6.98
N PRO A 31 -6.64 15.64 6.51
CA PRO A 31 -5.60 15.29 5.54
C PRO A 31 -4.60 14.26 6.07
N LEU A 32 -4.29 13.26 5.25
CA LEU A 32 -3.34 12.19 5.56
C LEU A 32 -2.01 12.50 4.90
N THR A 33 -0.95 12.63 5.69
CA THR A 33 0.43 12.72 5.17
C THR A 33 1.03 11.32 5.07
N VAL A 34 1.50 10.95 3.88
CA VAL A 34 2.18 9.68 3.60
C VAL A 34 3.57 9.95 3.05
N LYS A 35 4.55 9.17 3.50
CA LYS A 35 5.88 9.15 2.93
C LYS A 35 5.89 8.32 1.65
N THR A 36 6.45 8.89 0.60
CA THR A 36 6.68 8.24 -0.70
C THR A 36 8.10 8.56 -1.18
N TYR A 37 8.42 8.25 -2.42
CA TYR A 37 9.75 8.44 -2.99
C TYR A 37 9.71 9.09 -4.36
N ASP A 38 10.64 10.00 -4.62
CA ASP A 38 10.83 10.56 -5.95
C ASP A 38 11.48 9.53 -6.92
N ALA A 39 11.66 9.92 -8.19
CA ALA A 39 12.30 9.04 -9.18
C ALA A 39 13.75 8.66 -8.85
N LYS A 40 14.45 9.43 -8.00
CA LYS A 40 15.80 9.14 -7.53
C LYS A 40 15.79 8.26 -6.26
N GLY A 41 14.62 8.01 -5.69
CA GLY A 41 14.45 7.24 -4.46
C GLY A 41 14.62 8.06 -3.18
N ASN A 42 14.62 9.40 -3.27
CA ASN A 42 14.60 10.24 -2.07
C ASN A 42 13.21 10.24 -1.46
N GLU A 43 13.13 10.15 -0.14
CA GLU A 43 11.86 10.26 0.58
C GLU A 43 11.26 11.66 0.41
N VAL A 44 9.97 11.71 0.09
CA VAL A 44 9.17 12.94 0.00
C VAL A 44 7.81 12.71 0.65
N GLU A 45 7.21 13.77 1.19
CA GLU A 45 5.88 13.71 1.79
C GLU A 45 4.80 14.07 0.76
N GLN A 46 3.67 13.38 0.86
CA GLN A 46 2.49 13.61 0.03
C GLN A 46 1.26 13.69 0.92
N VAL A 47 0.42 14.67 0.65
CA VAL A 47 -0.78 14.94 1.43
C VAL A 47 -1.99 14.54 0.61
N PHE A 48 -2.81 13.67 1.19
CA PHE A 48 -4.11 13.29 0.64
C PHE A 48 -5.18 14.00 1.47
N ASP A 49 -5.94 14.90 0.86
CA ASP A 49 -7.00 15.65 1.57
C ASP A 49 -8.27 14.81 1.82
N LYS A 50 -8.41 13.71 1.07
CA LYS A 50 -9.48 12.72 1.18
C LYS A 50 -9.01 11.37 0.62
N ALA A 51 -9.81 10.32 0.82
CA ALA A 51 -9.64 9.07 0.10
C ALA A 51 -9.76 9.34 -1.42
N PRO A 52 -8.79 8.91 -2.26
CA PRO A 52 -8.88 9.12 -3.70
C PRO A 52 -10.09 8.43 -4.32
N GLU A 53 -10.72 9.09 -5.27
CA GLU A 53 -11.92 8.62 -5.96
C GLU A 53 -11.64 8.25 -7.42
N LYS A 54 -10.59 8.79 -8.03
CA LYS A 54 -10.29 8.66 -9.45
C LYS A 54 -8.77 8.63 -9.66
N VAL A 55 -8.20 7.43 -9.69
CA VAL A 55 -6.75 7.23 -9.75
C VAL A 55 -6.28 6.69 -11.09
N ILE A 56 -5.06 7.09 -11.47
CA ILE A 56 -4.30 6.46 -12.55
C ILE A 56 -3.17 5.62 -11.96
N THR A 57 -3.05 4.37 -12.41
CA THR A 57 -1.93 3.49 -12.04
C THR A 57 -0.90 3.40 -13.18
N ASN A 58 0.38 3.53 -12.85
CA ASN A 58 1.45 3.53 -13.85
C ASN A 58 2.14 2.16 -14.05
N ASN A 59 1.75 1.15 -13.26
CA ASN A 59 2.28 -0.20 -13.35
C ASN A 59 1.28 -1.27 -12.87
N LEU A 60 1.48 -2.50 -13.32
CA LEU A 60 0.60 -3.64 -13.05
C LEU A 60 0.48 -3.93 -11.54
N SER A 61 1.58 -4.00 -10.80
CA SER A 61 1.58 -4.33 -9.37
C SER A 61 0.69 -3.41 -8.54
N THR A 62 0.68 -2.10 -8.81
CA THR A 62 -0.21 -1.16 -8.09
C THR A 62 -1.66 -1.43 -8.42
N THR A 63 -1.96 -1.69 -9.70
CA THR A 63 -3.31 -2.05 -10.16
C THR A 63 -3.82 -3.29 -9.44
N GLU A 64 -3.01 -4.35 -9.37
CA GLU A 64 -3.37 -5.61 -8.70
C GLU A 64 -3.60 -5.42 -7.20
N ILE A 65 -2.78 -4.61 -6.51
CA ILE A 65 -3.02 -4.29 -5.09
C ILE A 65 -4.37 -3.58 -4.94
N LEU A 66 -4.66 -2.56 -5.74
CA LEU A 66 -5.95 -1.86 -5.67
C LEU A 66 -7.13 -2.81 -5.94
N LEU A 67 -7.00 -3.74 -6.90
CA LEU A 67 -8.01 -4.76 -7.16
C LEU A 67 -8.21 -5.70 -5.97
N GLU A 68 -7.12 -6.16 -5.34
CA GLU A 68 -7.19 -7.01 -4.15
C GLU A 68 -7.86 -6.31 -2.96
N LEU A 69 -7.65 -5.00 -2.82
CA LEU A 69 -8.32 -4.17 -1.82
C LEU A 69 -9.78 -3.84 -2.18
N GLY A 70 -10.27 -4.30 -3.32
CA GLY A 70 -11.63 -4.04 -3.81
C GLY A 70 -11.86 -2.60 -4.24
N LEU A 71 -10.83 -1.93 -4.76
CA LEU A 71 -10.84 -0.53 -5.19
C LEU A 71 -10.93 -0.39 -6.72
N LYS A 72 -11.46 -1.40 -7.41
CA LYS A 72 -11.60 -1.39 -8.89
C LYS A 72 -12.27 -0.11 -9.39
N ASP A 73 -13.35 0.30 -8.74
CA ASP A 73 -14.15 1.47 -9.16
C ASP A 73 -13.42 2.81 -8.96
N LYS A 74 -12.28 2.80 -8.26
CA LYS A 74 -11.42 3.97 -8.08
C LYS A 74 -10.42 4.14 -9.22
N ILE A 75 -10.18 3.10 -10.03
CA ILE A 75 -9.17 3.10 -11.09
C ILE A 75 -9.79 3.66 -12.37
N ALA A 76 -9.48 4.92 -12.68
CA ALA A 76 -9.97 5.60 -13.89
C ALA A 76 -9.24 5.13 -15.16
N GLY A 77 -8.02 4.61 -14.99
CA GLY A 77 -7.20 4.10 -16.08
C GLY A 77 -5.87 3.59 -15.57
N MET A 78 -5.20 2.79 -16.40
CA MET A 78 -3.88 2.27 -16.13
C MET A 78 -3.00 2.35 -17.36
N LEU A 79 -1.70 2.47 -17.16
CA LEU A 79 -0.73 2.29 -18.24
C LEU A 79 -0.66 0.81 -18.65
N ASN A 80 -0.30 0.58 -19.92
CA ASN A 80 -0.20 -0.75 -20.47
C ASN A 80 0.74 -1.64 -19.63
N PRO A 81 0.32 -2.87 -19.27
CA PRO A 81 1.17 -3.81 -18.56
C PRO A 81 2.32 -4.27 -19.46
N ASP A 82 3.47 -4.60 -18.85
CA ASP A 82 4.65 -5.10 -19.56
C ASP A 82 4.42 -6.44 -20.27
N ASN A 83 3.60 -7.29 -19.64
CA ASN A 83 3.31 -8.64 -20.08
C ASN A 83 1.80 -8.87 -20.05
N ALA A 84 1.36 -9.92 -20.75
CA ALA A 84 -0.03 -10.34 -20.67
C ALA A 84 -0.42 -10.71 -19.23
N VAL A 85 -1.53 -10.17 -18.75
CA VAL A 85 -2.11 -10.53 -17.46
C VAL A 85 -2.78 -11.89 -17.58
N THR A 86 -2.29 -12.87 -16.82
CA THR A 86 -2.71 -14.28 -16.91
C THR A 86 -3.28 -14.82 -15.61
N ASP A 87 -3.32 -14.00 -14.57
CA ASP A 87 -3.75 -14.39 -13.24
C ASP A 87 -5.23 -14.08 -12.97
N LYS A 88 -5.61 -14.14 -11.70
CA LYS A 88 -6.98 -13.89 -11.23
C LYS A 88 -7.50 -12.49 -11.53
N TYR A 89 -6.64 -11.52 -11.87
CA TYR A 89 -7.04 -10.14 -12.13
C TYR A 89 -7.32 -9.84 -13.60
N LYS A 90 -7.05 -10.80 -14.50
CA LYS A 90 -7.18 -10.63 -15.96
C LYS A 90 -8.53 -10.01 -16.38
N GLU A 91 -9.64 -10.55 -15.89
CA GLU A 91 -10.98 -10.07 -16.26
C GLU A 91 -11.25 -8.67 -15.72
N ALA A 92 -10.82 -8.37 -14.49
CA ALA A 92 -10.98 -7.04 -13.92
C ALA A 92 -10.14 -6.00 -14.68
N ILE A 93 -8.88 -6.31 -14.99
CA ILE A 93 -7.98 -5.44 -15.74
C ILE A 93 -8.47 -5.18 -17.17
N ALA A 94 -9.05 -6.18 -17.83
CA ALA A 94 -9.61 -6.03 -19.17
C ALA A 94 -10.74 -4.98 -19.25
N THR A 95 -11.35 -4.62 -18.12
CA THR A 95 -12.38 -3.58 -18.05
C THR A 95 -11.84 -2.18 -17.70
N ILE A 96 -10.56 -2.07 -17.32
CA ILE A 96 -9.92 -0.79 -16.98
C ILE A 96 -9.36 -0.16 -18.25
N PRO A 97 -9.63 1.14 -18.52
CA PRO A 97 -9.05 1.85 -19.66
C PRO A 97 -7.52 1.77 -19.67
N GLN A 98 -6.96 1.30 -20.78
CA GLN A 98 -5.52 1.29 -21.02
C GLN A 98 -5.13 2.60 -21.68
N ILE A 99 -4.46 3.49 -20.93
CA ILE A 99 -4.34 4.90 -21.31
C ILE A 99 -3.04 5.22 -22.06
N GLY A 100 -2.20 4.22 -22.33
CA GLY A 100 -1.00 4.35 -23.15
C GLY A 100 0.19 3.53 -22.67
N ASP A 101 1.19 3.42 -23.53
CA ASP A 101 2.46 2.78 -23.21
C ASP A 101 3.31 3.68 -22.32
N LYS A 102 3.90 3.11 -21.28
CA LYS A 102 4.79 3.83 -20.35
C LYS A 102 6.01 4.51 -21.00
N LYS A 103 6.34 4.17 -22.25
CA LYS A 103 7.44 4.80 -23.01
C LYS A 103 7.01 6.05 -23.77
N THR A 104 5.71 6.22 -24.02
CA THR A 104 5.17 7.25 -24.94
C THR A 104 4.08 8.10 -24.31
N VAL A 105 3.43 7.61 -23.25
CA VAL A 105 2.40 8.36 -22.52
C VAL A 105 2.98 9.65 -21.93
N SER A 106 2.29 10.76 -22.17
CA SER A 106 2.65 12.07 -21.63
C SER A 106 1.87 12.37 -20.34
N GLN A 107 2.37 13.33 -19.57
CA GLN A 107 1.63 13.86 -18.42
C GLN A 107 0.28 14.45 -18.82
N GLU A 108 0.20 15.17 -19.94
CA GLU A 108 -1.05 15.76 -20.45
C GLU A 108 -2.11 14.70 -20.76
N THR A 109 -1.70 13.56 -21.36
CA THR A 109 -2.61 12.43 -21.56
C THR A 109 -3.18 11.95 -20.23
N VAL A 110 -2.35 11.80 -19.20
CA VAL A 110 -2.82 11.39 -17.86
C VAL A 110 -3.75 12.45 -17.25
N LEU A 111 -3.42 13.75 -17.36
CA LEU A 111 -4.24 14.85 -16.86
C LEU A 111 -5.62 14.93 -17.55
N SER A 112 -5.73 14.52 -18.81
CA SER A 112 -7.02 14.47 -19.53
C SER A 112 -8.04 13.49 -18.91
N TYR A 113 -7.57 12.55 -18.09
CA TYR A 113 -8.42 11.66 -17.30
C TYR A 113 -8.83 12.30 -15.97
N GLU A 114 -8.42 13.53 -15.67
CA GLU A 114 -8.71 14.28 -14.45
C GLU A 114 -8.55 13.46 -13.15
N PRO A 115 -7.38 12.81 -12.92
CA PRO A 115 -7.19 12.03 -11.70
C PRO A 115 -7.09 12.93 -10.47
N ASP A 116 -7.54 12.41 -9.34
CA ASP A 116 -7.30 13.00 -8.02
C ASP A 116 -6.11 12.36 -7.28
N ALA A 117 -5.52 11.30 -7.84
CA ALA A 117 -4.19 10.80 -7.45
C ALA A 117 -3.54 9.98 -8.58
N VAL A 118 -2.21 9.93 -8.61
CA VAL A 118 -1.45 9.05 -9.53
C VAL A 118 -0.55 8.12 -8.74
N MET A 119 -0.54 6.83 -9.05
CA MET A 119 0.10 5.83 -8.21
C MET A 119 0.97 4.86 -9.01
N GLY A 120 2.15 4.50 -8.48
CA GLY A 120 2.86 3.31 -8.93
C GLY A 120 4.37 3.30 -8.76
N ARG A 121 5.11 2.94 -9.81
CA ARG A 121 6.56 2.85 -9.80
C ARG A 121 7.19 4.23 -9.73
N ASN A 122 8.14 4.43 -8.80
CA ASN A 122 8.75 5.73 -8.53
C ASN A 122 9.48 6.32 -9.76
N MET A 123 10.21 5.52 -10.52
CA MET A 123 11.00 5.99 -11.68
C MET A 123 10.16 6.64 -12.79
N MET A 124 8.85 6.35 -12.84
CA MET A 124 7.93 6.99 -13.78
C MET A 124 7.67 8.46 -13.46
N PHE A 125 7.93 8.89 -12.22
CA PHE A 125 7.73 10.27 -11.77
C PHE A 125 8.99 11.12 -12.00
N SER A 126 9.41 11.22 -13.26
CA SER A 126 10.57 11.99 -13.71
C SER A 126 10.23 12.87 -14.92
N GLU A 127 11.05 13.88 -15.19
CA GLU A 127 10.92 14.76 -16.36
C GLU A 127 10.91 14.02 -17.70
N LYS A 128 11.51 12.82 -17.76
CA LYS A 128 11.57 12.00 -18.98
C LYS A 128 10.36 11.10 -19.17
N SER A 129 9.38 11.15 -18.26
CA SER A 129 8.25 10.24 -18.22
C SER A 129 6.98 11.01 -17.82
N LEU A 130 6.29 10.64 -16.73
CA LEU A 130 5.01 11.24 -16.35
C LEU A 130 5.12 12.63 -15.69
N GLY A 131 6.31 13.22 -15.63
CA GLY A 131 6.58 14.43 -14.85
C GLY A 131 7.00 14.09 -13.42
N THR A 132 7.65 15.05 -12.76
CA THR A 132 8.15 14.85 -11.38
C THR A 132 7.01 14.87 -10.36
N VAL A 133 7.26 14.35 -9.14
CA VAL A 133 6.32 14.48 -8.02
C VAL A 133 5.93 15.96 -7.78
N SER A 134 6.89 16.90 -7.90
CA SER A 134 6.60 18.33 -7.78
C SER A 134 5.61 18.82 -8.83
N THR A 135 5.78 18.40 -10.08
CA THR A 135 4.89 18.79 -11.18
C THR A 135 3.45 18.29 -10.97
N TRP A 136 3.28 17.12 -10.36
CA TRP A 136 1.95 16.62 -9.96
C TRP A 136 1.36 17.43 -8.80
N ASN A 137 2.17 17.77 -7.81
CA ASN A 137 1.76 18.61 -6.68
C ASN A 137 1.32 20.03 -7.12
N GLU A 138 1.98 20.61 -8.13
CA GLU A 138 1.57 21.89 -8.73
C GLU A 138 0.15 21.84 -9.33
N ASN A 139 -0.26 20.67 -9.80
CA ASN A 139 -1.62 20.39 -10.26
C ASN A 139 -2.57 19.97 -9.13
N LYS A 140 -2.10 19.96 -7.87
CA LYS A 140 -2.83 19.50 -6.67
C LYS A 140 -3.24 18.03 -6.73
N ILE A 141 -2.44 17.20 -7.42
CA ILE A 141 -2.68 15.77 -7.56
C ILE A 141 -1.58 15.04 -6.79
N PRO A 142 -1.88 14.45 -5.62
CA PRO A 142 -0.90 13.68 -4.87
C PRO A 142 -0.46 12.42 -5.62
N VAL A 143 0.78 12.03 -5.37
CA VAL A 143 1.43 10.84 -5.93
C VAL A 143 1.68 9.82 -4.83
N TYR A 144 1.44 8.55 -5.11
CA TYR A 144 1.96 7.46 -4.26
C TYR A 144 2.89 6.56 -5.05
N THR A 145 4.07 6.26 -4.50
CA THR A 145 5.05 5.38 -5.13
C THR A 145 5.31 4.17 -4.26
N GLN A 146 5.42 3.01 -4.91
CA GLN A 146 5.68 1.74 -4.23
C GLN A 146 7.13 1.70 -3.75
N LYS A 147 7.34 1.47 -2.46
CA LYS A 147 8.67 1.20 -1.88
C LYS A 147 9.29 -0.05 -2.48
N ALA A 148 8.48 -1.07 -2.79
CA ALA A 148 8.91 -2.27 -3.50
C ALA A 148 9.44 -2.00 -4.93
N SER A 149 9.25 -0.77 -5.45
CA SER A 149 9.76 -0.38 -6.77
C SER A 149 11.13 0.31 -6.76
N LEU A 150 11.67 0.64 -5.58
CA LEU A 150 12.93 1.36 -5.42
C LEU A 150 14.16 0.53 -5.81
N SER A 151 14.90 0.93 -6.83
CA SER A 151 16.15 0.27 -7.20
C SER A 151 17.36 0.67 -6.33
N THR A 152 17.20 1.66 -5.45
CA THR A 152 18.30 2.26 -4.65
C THR A 152 18.46 1.64 -3.26
N ILE A 153 17.55 0.75 -2.86
CA ILE A 153 17.59 0.06 -1.57
C ILE A 153 17.73 -1.44 -1.78
N GLN A 154 18.23 -2.14 -0.75
CA GLN A 154 18.14 -3.59 -0.72
C GLN A 154 16.66 -4.00 -0.71
N GLN A 155 16.26 -4.78 -1.70
CA GLN A 155 14.87 -5.22 -1.83
C GLN A 155 14.52 -6.28 -0.79
N ASP A 156 13.41 -6.06 -0.09
CA ASP A 156 12.80 -7.00 0.84
C ASP A 156 11.33 -7.20 0.45
N LEU A 157 10.85 -8.45 0.51
CA LEU A 157 9.46 -8.77 0.21
C LEU A 157 8.47 -8.07 1.17
N GLY A 158 8.92 -7.68 2.37
CA GLY A 158 8.19 -6.86 3.32
C GLY A 158 7.87 -5.45 2.81
N ASN A 159 8.59 -4.94 1.81
CA ASN A 159 8.23 -3.66 1.16
C ASN A 159 6.84 -3.73 0.51
N ILE A 160 6.44 -4.89 -0.01
CA ILE A 160 5.10 -5.08 -0.61
C ILE A 160 4.02 -5.02 0.50
N VAL A 161 4.31 -5.57 1.68
CA VAL A 161 3.41 -5.54 2.84
C VAL A 161 3.20 -4.09 3.30
N GLU A 162 4.27 -3.30 3.33
CA GLU A 162 4.22 -1.86 3.63
C GLU A 162 3.40 -1.11 2.57
N ASP A 163 3.62 -1.40 1.29
CA ASP A 163 2.88 -0.76 0.20
C ASP A 163 1.37 -1.02 0.28
N VAL A 164 0.97 -2.26 0.59
CA VAL A 164 -0.42 -2.63 0.82
C VAL A 164 -1.04 -1.86 1.99
N LYS A 165 -0.32 -1.72 3.11
CA LYS A 165 -0.81 -0.98 4.28
C LYS A 165 -0.95 0.51 4.01
N ASN A 166 0.00 1.11 3.32
CA ASN A 166 -0.07 2.52 2.93
C ASN A 166 -1.26 2.79 2.01
N LEU A 167 -1.48 1.95 1.00
CA LEU A 167 -2.67 2.04 0.16
C LEU A 167 -3.96 1.81 0.98
N GLY A 168 -3.94 0.90 1.95
CA GLY A 168 -5.02 0.73 2.91
C GLY A 168 -5.39 2.02 3.63
N MET A 169 -4.39 2.74 4.17
CA MET A 169 -4.62 4.03 4.84
C MET A 169 -5.08 5.11 3.84
N ILE A 170 -4.44 5.22 2.66
CA ILE A 170 -4.78 6.22 1.64
C ILE A 170 -6.24 6.12 1.22
N PHE A 171 -6.77 4.91 1.07
CA PHE A 171 -8.14 4.67 0.62
C PHE A 171 -9.14 4.39 1.74
N ASN A 172 -8.75 4.48 3.00
CA ASN A 172 -9.58 4.14 4.16
C ASN A 172 -10.15 2.70 4.12
N VAL A 173 -9.31 1.72 3.74
CA VAL A 173 -9.64 0.28 3.66
C VAL A 173 -8.64 -0.60 4.44
N GLN A 174 -8.18 -0.09 5.58
CA GLN A 174 -7.20 -0.72 6.48
C GLN A 174 -7.53 -2.18 6.79
N ASP A 175 -8.81 -2.50 6.95
CA ASP A 175 -9.27 -3.85 7.25
C ASP A 175 -8.85 -4.86 6.17
N LYS A 176 -9.23 -4.59 4.92
CA LYS A 176 -8.86 -5.41 3.76
C LYS A 176 -7.34 -5.41 3.54
N ALA A 177 -6.70 -4.26 3.73
CA ALA A 177 -5.26 -4.13 3.58
C ALA A 177 -4.49 -4.95 4.63
N ASN A 178 -4.92 -4.94 5.88
CA ASN A 178 -4.31 -5.72 6.95
C ASN A 178 -4.51 -7.22 6.76
N GLU A 179 -5.69 -7.64 6.28
CA GLU A 179 -5.93 -9.03 5.91
C GLU A 179 -4.99 -9.48 4.80
N TYR A 180 -4.91 -8.72 3.70
CA TYR A 180 -4.03 -9.06 2.58
C TYR A 180 -2.55 -9.01 2.96
N ALA A 181 -2.14 -8.02 3.75
CA ALA A 181 -0.79 -7.92 4.30
C ALA A 181 -0.42 -9.15 5.14
N ALA A 182 -1.34 -9.68 5.95
CA ALA A 182 -1.11 -10.90 6.73
C ALA A 182 -0.96 -12.15 5.83
N GLN A 183 -1.75 -12.24 4.76
CA GLN A 183 -1.62 -13.32 3.76
C GLN A 183 -0.26 -13.25 3.04
N LEU A 184 0.19 -12.05 2.66
CA LEU A 184 1.50 -11.85 2.06
C LEU A 184 2.62 -12.23 3.04
N GLN A 185 2.54 -11.80 4.29
CA GLN A 185 3.54 -12.15 5.31
C GLN A 185 3.63 -13.67 5.50
N THR A 186 2.50 -14.35 5.56
CA THR A 186 2.45 -15.83 5.66
C THR A 186 3.17 -16.51 4.50
N LYS A 187 2.96 -16.02 3.26
CA LYS A 187 3.65 -16.54 2.07
C LYS A 187 5.15 -16.25 2.12
N ILE A 188 5.55 -15.05 2.54
CA ILE A 188 6.95 -14.66 2.68
C ILE A 188 7.66 -15.58 3.68
N ASP A 189 7.05 -15.84 4.84
CA ASP A 189 7.62 -16.69 5.88
C ASP A 189 7.73 -18.14 5.42
N ALA A 190 6.74 -18.64 4.69
CA ALA A 190 6.78 -19.97 4.09
C ALA A 190 7.94 -20.11 3.09
N VAL A 191 8.15 -19.12 2.22
CA VAL A 191 9.27 -19.10 1.26
C VAL A 191 10.61 -19.03 2.01
N LYS A 192 10.75 -18.16 3.02
CA LYS A 192 11.98 -18.04 3.82
C LYS A 192 12.30 -19.35 4.55
N LYS A 193 11.29 -20.06 5.07
CA LYS A 193 11.45 -21.36 5.72
C LYS A 193 11.83 -22.47 4.74
N ALA A 194 11.25 -22.47 3.53
CA ALA A 194 11.52 -23.46 2.50
C ALA A 194 12.91 -23.28 1.85
N ASN A 195 13.47 -22.06 1.89
CA ASN A 195 14.78 -21.76 1.31
C ASN A 195 15.74 -21.07 2.31
N PRO A 196 16.22 -21.79 3.35
CA PRO A 196 17.12 -21.21 4.36
C PRO A 196 18.47 -20.74 3.79
N ALA A 197 18.86 -21.19 2.59
CA ALA A 197 20.11 -20.81 1.93
C ALA A 197 20.13 -19.33 1.47
N SER A 198 18.98 -18.67 1.29
CA SER A 198 18.93 -17.25 0.93
C SER A 198 19.20 -16.31 2.13
N GLN A 199 19.38 -16.85 3.35
CA GLN A 199 19.83 -16.07 4.50
C GLN A 199 21.37 -16.03 4.63
N GLY A 200 22.10 -16.81 3.81
CA GLY A 200 23.53 -17.04 3.95
C GLY A 200 24.44 -16.37 2.92
N GLU A 201 23.95 -15.84 1.80
CA GLU A 201 24.82 -15.15 0.82
C GLU A 201 25.09 -13.70 1.18
N LYS A 202 25.74 -13.51 2.34
CA LYS A 202 26.78 -12.47 2.49
C LYS A 202 28.01 -12.92 1.69
N LYS A 203 27.90 -13.02 0.37
CA LYS A 203 29.09 -13.15 -0.48
C LYS A 203 29.51 -11.75 -0.92
N ARG A 204 30.62 -11.34 -0.30
CA ARG A 204 31.60 -10.38 -0.80
C ARG A 204 31.58 -10.30 -2.33
N LEU A 205 31.45 -9.09 -2.84
CA LEU A 205 32.23 -8.55 -3.96
C LEU A 205 32.55 -7.09 -3.61
#